data_AF-Q6FR97-F1
#
_entry.id   AF-Q6FR97-F1
#
_cell.length_a   1.000
_cell.length_b   1.000
_cell.length_c   1.000
_cell.angle_alpha   90.00
_cell.angle_beta   90.00
_cell.angle_gamma   90.00
#
_symmetry.space_group_name_H-M   'P 1'
#
loop_
_entity.id
_entity.type
_entity.pdbx_description
1 polymer ?
#
loop_
_entity_poly.entity_id
_entity_poly.type
_entity_poly.pdbx_seq_one_letter_code
_entity_poly.pdbx_strand_id
1 'polypeptide(L)'
;MIHVRGALAIGETSRFLIEVNSNIDGPVFVRLRNRTKATRRATYLLGPFVLYCDSRPVIPANQNEYVPQFKANIEPQGKFTFQLKPEDARDVGGKRCWIIDVVSEVLFNQITKVDYELLISLDINNFKKSKYQQDIYESIEGDVVAKQYSNHDIQEFIEVGAKIKKSQTKERNQHLVIVTHGMISNVSNDMMYIMEQLRAIDRDDLDEELILDGYTGNVCRTELGIKNLGIRLANYIVKERYNTNIKKISFIGHSLGGLVQTFAIAYIYILHGWFFDAVKPVNFISLATPFLGLYSHIGNYTKRLLSSGALGQTGEDLRYHSHNKLKNFSILYLLSGDPAHSILQKFERRTLYANAINDGIVPLASSALLYLDYSKILKDSKLLKKETDDIRSIVMTWKEFQDSEDFKVYKKVNPKSKIFRRVSLTNTVGNLVLPEPPKNITSDMKVLIHDQVYQYNDIPDSEYFPPDGIDEIMAMDRHQLQECMARRWHAGKSWRKVIVCLEGDAHNSINVRRRYSNSCGWAVISHMILNHFIKPQKCDVPEADIVSQPASRDEADMEPNKTYAWLLKEDKEKGGLIRRATNALNPIARRL
;
A
#
# COMPACT_ATOMS: atom_id res chain seq x y z
N MET A 1 -38.84 -1.93 -4.06
CA MET A 1 -37.76 -1.85 -3.07
C MET A 1 -36.83 -3.03 -3.27
N ILE A 2 -35.55 -2.77 -3.47
CA ILE A 2 -34.52 -3.81 -3.57
C ILE A 2 -33.94 -4.04 -2.17
N HIS A 3 -33.82 -5.31 -1.77
CA HIS A 3 -33.27 -5.70 -0.48
C HIS A 3 -32.25 -6.81 -0.65
N VAL A 4 -30.98 -6.47 -0.43
CA VAL A 4 -29.86 -7.39 -0.52
C VAL A 4 -29.27 -7.61 0.86
N ARG A 5 -28.99 -8.87 1.19
CA ARG A 5 -28.20 -9.26 2.34
C ARG A 5 -26.94 -9.94 1.87
N GLY A 6 -25.84 -9.62 2.54
CA GLY A 6 -24.55 -10.22 2.24
C GLY A 6 -23.69 -10.29 3.48
N ALA A 7 -22.52 -10.89 3.33
CA ALA A 7 -21.50 -10.97 4.36
C ALA A 7 -20.15 -10.85 3.68
N LEU A 8 -19.27 -10.00 4.22
CA LEU A 8 -17.92 -9.82 3.69
C LEU A 8 -16.90 -10.43 4.64
N ALA A 9 -16.04 -11.30 4.12
CA ALA A 9 -14.84 -11.76 4.79
C ALA A 9 -13.70 -10.73 4.70
N ILE A 10 -12.51 -11.15 5.09
CA ILE A 10 -11.30 -10.33 5.05
C ILE A 10 -10.91 -9.94 3.63
N GLY A 11 -10.64 -8.65 3.41
CA GLY A 11 -10.21 -8.18 2.08
C GLY A 11 -11.30 -8.26 1.00
N GLU A 12 -12.52 -8.69 1.35
CA GLU A 12 -13.63 -8.79 0.41
C GLU A 12 -14.30 -7.43 0.22
N THR A 13 -14.71 -7.19 -1.02
CA THR A 13 -15.52 -6.06 -1.42
C THR A 13 -16.70 -6.58 -2.22
N SER A 14 -17.90 -6.08 -1.90
CA SER A 14 -19.09 -6.23 -2.73
C SER A 14 -19.32 -4.93 -3.48
N ARG A 15 -19.27 -5.01 -4.81
CA ARG A 15 -19.57 -3.89 -5.70
C ARG A 15 -20.95 -4.06 -6.29
N PHE A 16 -21.77 -3.02 -6.18
CA PHE A 16 -23.09 -2.99 -6.77
C PHE A 16 -23.11 -2.02 -7.94
N LEU A 17 -23.46 -2.50 -9.13
CA LEU A 17 -23.80 -1.66 -10.26
C LEU A 17 -25.31 -1.38 -10.22
N ILE A 18 -25.68 -0.14 -9.95
CA ILE A 18 -27.06 0.32 -9.92
C ILE A 18 -27.37 0.99 -11.25
N GLU A 19 -28.28 0.42 -12.02
CA GLU A 19 -28.81 1.00 -13.25
C GLU A 19 -30.21 1.57 -12.95
N VAL A 20 -30.42 2.85 -13.21
CA VAL A 20 -31.70 3.54 -13.05
C VAL A 20 -32.17 4.02 -14.41
N ASN A 21 -33.42 3.77 -14.74
CA ASN A 21 -34.04 4.27 -15.96
C ASN A 21 -34.10 5.81 -15.94
N SER A 22 -33.75 6.44 -17.07
CA SER A 22 -33.60 7.90 -17.13
C SER A 22 -34.91 8.68 -16.98
N ASN A 23 -36.06 8.00 -17.13
CA ASN A 23 -37.40 8.55 -16.85
C ASN A 23 -37.66 8.82 -15.36
N ILE A 24 -36.80 8.33 -14.46
CA ILE A 24 -36.88 8.62 -13.03
C ILE A 24 -36.18 9.95 -12.73
N ASP A 25 -36.99 10.97 -12.48
CA ASP A 25 -36.52 12.32 -12.11
C ASP A 25 -36.20 12.48 -10.62
N GLY A 26 -36.69 11.56 -9.77
CA GLY A 26 -36.48 11.58 -8.32
C GLY A 26 -35.17 10.92 -7.85
N PRO A 27 -34.69 11.24 -6.64
CA PRO A 27 -33.53 10.57 -6.07
C PRO A 27 -33.83 9.11 -5.74
N VAL A 28 -32.87 8.22 -6.00
CA VAL A 28 -32.92 6.85 -5.49
C VAL A 28 -32.28 6.80 -4.11
N PHE A 29 -33.05 6.40 -3.10
CA PHE A 29 -32.55 6.30 -1.73
C PHE A 29 -31.85 4.97 -1.52
N VAL A 30 -30.68 5.02 -0.90
CA VAL A 30 -29.91 3.83 -0.53
C VAL A 30 -29.63 3.84 0.96
N ARG A 31 -29.73 2.67 1.61
CA ARG A 31 -29.34 2.47 2.99
C ARG A 31 -28.53 1.19 3.15
N LEU A 32 -27.31 1.34 3.64
CA LEU A 32 -26.48 0.25 4.12
C LEU A 32 -26.59 0.14 5.64
N ARG A 33 -26.73 -1.09 6.14
CA ARG A 33 -26.70 -1.41 7.57
C ARG A 33 -25.69 -2.51 7.83
N ASN A 34 -24.82 -2.28 8.81
CA ASN A 34 -24.00 -3.34 9.39
C ASN A 34 -24.86 -4.18 10.34
N ARG A 35 -25.06 -5.46 10.03
CA ARG A 35 -25.92 -6.38 10.79
C ARG A 35 -25.20 -7.11 11.90
N THR A 36 -23.89 -6.93 12.03
CA THR A 36 -23.09 -7.57 13.07
C THR A 36 -23.63 -7.20 14.46
N LYS A 37 -23.71 -8.19 15.36
CA LYS A 37 -24.23 -8.02 16.72
C LYS A 37 -23.48 -6.91 17.46
N ALA A 38 -24.21 -6.07 18.19
CA ALA A 38 -23.65 -4.93 18.93
C ALA A 38 -22.57 -5.35 19.95
N THR A 39 -22.65 -6.56 20.49
CA THR A 39 -21.64 -7.12 21.41
C THR A 39 -20.24 -7.20 20.79
N ARG A 40 -20.15 -7.30 19.46
CA ARG A 40 -18.86 -7.34 18.74
C ARG A 40 -18.17 -5.98 18.63
N ARG A 41 -18.82 -4.88 19.05
CA ARG A 41 -18.17 -3.55 19.16
C ARG A 41 -17.01 -3.54 20.14
N ALA A 42 -16.98 -4.44 21.13
CA ALA A 42 -15.89 -4.53 22.09
C ALA A 42 -14.77 -5.51 21.68
N THR A 43 -14.94 -6.24 20.57
CA THR A 43 -14.11 -7.40 20.22
C THR A 43 -13.12 -7.11 19.08
N TYR A 44 -12.43 -5.97 19.15
CA TYR A 44 -11.50 -5.49 18.12
C TYR A 44 -10.36 -6.48 17.80
N LEU A 45 -9.95 -7.31 18.77
CA LEU A 45 -8.92 -8.33 18.59
C LEU A 45 -9.33 -9.48 17.65
N LEU A 46 -10.63 -9.74 17.46
CA LEU A 46 -11.14 -10.72 16.48
C LEU A 46 -11.24 -10.14 15.06
N GLY A 47 -10.95 -8.85 14.90
CA GLY A 47 -11.09 -8.07 13.68
C GLY A 47 -12.06 -6.90 13.89
N PRO A 48 -11.82 -5.75 13.26
CA PRO A 48 -12.79 -4.66 13.28
C PRO A 48 -14.01 -5.10 12.44
N PHE A 49 -15.16 -5.21 13.09
CA PHE A 49 -16.43 -5.54 12.41
C PHE A 49 -17.06 -4.30 11.77
N VAL A 50 -16.24 -3.50 11.10
CA VAL A 50 -16.60 -2.19 10.55
C VAL A 50 -16.65 -2.31 9.03
N LEU A 51 -17.61 -1.62 8.42
CA LEU A 51 -17.71 -1.51 6.97
C LEU A 51 -17.35 -0.09 6.53
N TYR A 52 -16.66 -0.01 5.40
CA TYR A 52 -16.57 1.18 4.57
C TYR A 52 -17.62 1.09 3.46
N CYS A 53 -18.21 2.23 3.10
CA CYS A 53 -19.12 2.30 1.95
C CYS A 53 -18.94 3.60 1.18
N ASP A 54 -18.90 3.50 -0.14
CA ASP A 54 -18.96 4.65 -1.02
C ASP A 54 -19.92 4.44 -2.19
N SER A 55 -20.35 5.56 -2.76
CA SER A 55 -21.15 5.60 -3.97
C SER A 55 -20.54 6.60 -4.95
N ARG A 56 -20.63 6.27 -6.25
CA ARG A 56 -20.17 7.13 -7.34
C ARG A 56 -20.91 6.87 -8.65
N PRO A 57 -21.17 7.88 -9.49
CA PRO A 57 -21.67 7.66 -10.84
C PRO A 57 -20.60 6.97 -11.68
N VAL A 58 -21.02 6.07 -12.58
CA VAL A 58 -20.07 5.40 -13.49
C VAL A 58 -19.54 6.38 -14.54
N ILE A 59 -20.40 7.27 -15.02
CA ILE A 59 -20.00 8.46 -15.79
C ILE A 59 -20.63 9.66 -15.08
N PRO A 60 -19.83 10.49 -14.39
CA PRO A 60 -20.32 11.72 -13.79
C PRO A 60 -20.94 12.63 -14.86
N ALA A 61 -22.06 13.30 -14.54
CA ALA A 61 -22.61 14.33 -15.43
C ALA A 61 -21.70 15.57 -15.48
N ASN A 62 -21.19 15.97 -14.32
CA ASN A 62 -20.16 16.99 -14.18
C ASN A 62 -19.09 16.50 -13.18
N GLN A 63 -17.86 16.27 -13.65
CA GLN A 63 -16.76 15.76 -12.82
C GLN A 63 -16.36 16.73 -11.70
N ASN A 64 -16.54 18.04 -11.91
CA ASN A 64 -16.08 19.07 -10.97
C ASN A 64 -17.10 19.42 -9.87
N GLU A 65 -18.37 19.05 -10.06
CA GLU A 65 -19.46 19.38 -9.13
C GLU A 65 -19.98 18.18 -8.35
N TYR A 66 -19.62 16.95 -8.75
CA TYR A 66 -20.06 15.77 -8.04
C TYR A 66 -19.47 15.72 -6.62
N VAL A 67 -20.35 15.64 -5.61
CA VAL A 67 -19.96 15.45 -4.22
C VAL A 67 -20.05 13.97 -3.87
N PRO A 68 -18.92 13.28 -3.62
CA PRO A 68 -18.93 11.87 -3.24
C PRO A 68 -19.70 11.61 -1.96
N GLN A 69 -20.50 10.55 -1.96
CA GLN A 69 -21.24 10.10 -0.79
C GLN A 69 -20.60 8.82 -0.26
N PHE A 70 -20.02 8.89 0.93
CA PHE A 70 -19.33 7.76 1.54
C PHE A 70 -19.36 7.83 3.07
N LYS A 71 -19.09 6.70 3.72
CA LYS A 71 -18.93 6.61 5.17
C LYS A 71 -17.83 5.61 5.51
N ALA A 72 -16.83 6.12 6.22
CA ALA A 72 -15.62 5.34 6.52
C ALA A 72 -15.85 4.25 7.57
N ASN A 73 -16.63 4.56 8.61
CA ASN A 73 -16.77 3.69 9.79
C ASN A 73 -18.23 3.38 10.07
N ILE A 74 -18.76 2.35 9.41
CA ILE A 74 -20.08 1.79 9.71
C ILE A 74 -19.89 0.66 10.73
N GLU A 75 -19.87 1.05 12.00
CA GLU A 75 -19.77 0.13 13.14
C GLU A 75 -20.89 -0.92 13.19
N PRO A 76 -20.76 -2.01 13.97
CA PRO A 76 -21.84 -2.98 14.19
C PRO A 76 -23.17 -2.31 14.56
N GLN A 77 -24.27 -2.70 13.92
CA GLN A 77 -25.60 -2.05 13.99
C GLN A 77 -25.69 -0.61 13.44
N GLY A 78 -24.57 -0.04 13.00
CA GLY A 78 -24.50 1.25 12.33
C GLY A 78 -25.20 1.25 10.98
N LYS A 79 -25.62 2.44 10.55
CA LYS A 79 -26.32 2.67 9.30
C LYS A 79 -25.67 3.82 8.52
N PHE A 80 -25.79 3.75 7.22
CA PHE A 80 -25.46 4.82 6.28
C PHE A 80 -26.60 4.94 5.28
N THR A 81 -27.22 6.12 5.20
CA THR A 81 -28.31 6.40 4.26
C THR A 81 -27.90 7.58 3.40
N PHE A 82 -28.08 7.46 2.09
CA PHE A 82 -27.60 8.42 1.11
C PHE A 82 -28.48 8.36 -0.17
N GLN A 83 -28.27 9.28 -1.12
CA GLN A 83 -29.15 9.46 -2.28
C GLN A 83 -28.36 9.42 -3.59
N LEU A 84 -28.81 8.62 -4.56
CA LEU A 84 -28.33 8.70 -5.94
C LEU A 84 -29.19 9.72 -6.68
N LYS A 85 -28.63 10.89 -6.97
CA LYS A 85 -29.37 11.95 -7.63
C LYS A 85 -29.21 11.84 -9.15
N PRO A 86 -30.28 11.94 -9.94
CA PRO A 86 -30.18 11.87 -11.40
C PRO A 86 -29.18 12.88 -12.00
N GLU A 87 -29.03 14.06 -11.39
CA GLU A 87 -28.06 15.08 -11.82
C GLU A 87 -26.58 14.66 -11.66
N ASP A 88 -26.28 13.65 -10.84
CA ASP A 88 -24.90 13.22 -10.60
C ASP A 88 -24.34 12.35 -11.74
N ALA A 89 -25.20 11.68 -12.51
CA ALA A 89 -24.81 10.67 -13.49
C ALA A 89 -25.29 11.01 -14.91
N ARG A 90 -24.40 10.85 -15.88
CA ARG A 90 -24.73 11.00 -17.30
C ARG A 90 -25.63 9.86 -17.77
N ASP A 91 -26.66 10.21 -18.52
CA ASP A 91 -27.50 9.26 -19.24
C ASP A 91 -26.72 8.65 -20.42
N VAL A 92 -26.68 7.33 -20.47
CA VAL A 92 -26.17 6.57 -21.62
C VAL A 92 -27.20 5.51 -22.00
N GLY A 93 -27.89 5.73 -23.11
CA GLY A 93 -28.85 4.76 -23.65
C GLY A 93 -30.13 4.63 -22.82
N GLY A 94 -30.62 5.71 -22.21
CA GLY A 94 -31.82 5.72 -21.38
C GLY A 94 -31.59 5.19 -19.96
N LYS A 95 -30.32 5.11 -19.54
CA LYS A 95 -29.93 4.63 -18.22
C LYS A 95 -28.87 5.51 -17.61
N ARG A 96 -29.02 5.76 -16.31
CA ARG A 96 -28.00 6.34 -15.44
C ARG A 96 -27.43 5.23 -14.54
N CYS A 97 -26.11 5.20 -14.36
CA CYS A 97 -25.44 4.13 -13.64
C CYS A 97 -24.62 4.66 -12.47
N TRP A 98 -24.67 3.95 -11.33
CA TRP A 98 -23.82 4.17 -10.17
C TRP A 98 -23.12 2.90 -9.74
N ILE A 99 -21.95 3.04 -9.15
CA ILE A 99 -21.25 2.01 -8.41
C ILE A 99 -21.40 2.31 -6.92
N ILE A 100 -21.74 1.28 -6.15
CA ILE A 100 -21.71 1.31 -4.69
C ILE A 100 -20.75 0.22 -4.23
N ASP A 101 -19.70 0.60 -3.52
CA ASP A 101 -18.75 -0.34 -2.94
C ASP A 101 -19.05 -0.50 -1.45
N VAL A 102 -19.16 -1.76 -1.01
CA VAL A 102 -19.24 -2.15 0.40
C VAL A 102 -17.98 -2.96 0.71
N VAL A 103 -17.13 -2.45 1.60
CA VAL A 103 -15.80 -3.01 1.88
C VAL A 103 -15.70 -3.40 3.34
N SER A 104 -15.12 -4.57 3.60
CA SER A 104 -14.78 -5.02 4.95
C SER A 104 -13.44 -4.45 5.40
N GLU A 105 -13.40 -3.88 6.61
CA GLU A 105 -12.15 -3.46 7.27
C GLU A 105 -11.48 -4.60 8.05
N VAL A 106 -12.00 -5.83 7.99
CA VAL A 106 -11.41 -6.98 8.70
C VAL A 106 -10.03 -7.25 8.13
N LEU A 107 -8.98 -7.23 8.97
CA LEU A 107 -7.58 -7.36 8.54
C LEU A 107 -6.77 -8.49 9.22
N PHE A 108 -7.34 -9.14 10.24
CA PHE A 108 -6.58 -10.05 11.12
C PHE A 108 -7.06 -11.51 11.12
N ASN A 109 -8.19 -11.80 10.48
CA ASN A 109 -8.81 -13.12 10.56
C ASN A 109 -9.48 -13.50 9.23
N GLN A 110 -9.08 -14.66 8.68
CA GLN A 110 -9.62 -15.21 7.43
C GLN A 110 -11.00 -15.84 7.55
N ILE A 111 -11.49 -16.07 8.77
CA ILE A 111 -12.77 -16.77 9.04
C ILE A 111 -13.89 -15.76 9.34
N THR A 112 -13.55 -14.59 9.87
CA THR A 112 -14.56 -13.63 10.33
C THR A 112 -15.26 -12.97 9.15
N LYS A 113 -16.60 -12.92 9.23
CA LYS A 113 -17.44 -12.20 8.27
C LYS A 113 -18.17 -11.04 8.94
N VAL A 114 -18.40 -9.98 8.17
CA VAL A 114 -19.21 -8.82 8.56
C VAL A 114 -20.50 -8.85 7.76
N ASP A 115 -21.59 -9.21 8.44
CA ASP A 115 -22.91 -9.23 7.82
C ASP A 115 -23.39 -7.81 7.54
N TYR A 116 -23.98 -7.60 6.36
CA TYR A 116 -24.57 -6.34 5.97
C TYR A 116 -25.91 -6.51 5.26
N GLU A 117 -26.64 -5.40 5.18
CA GLU A 117 -27.92 -5.29 4.49
C GLU A 117 -27.92 -3.98 3.70
N LEU A 118 -28.17 -4.08 2.38
CA LEU A 118 -28.28 -2.96 1.45
C LEU A 118 -29.73 -2.86 0.97
N LEU A 119 -30.31 -1.67 1.13
CA LEU A 119 -31.69 -1.38 0.77
C LEU A 119 -31.72 -0.23 -0.23
N ILE A 120 -32.39 -0.42 -1.35
CA ILE A 120 -32.53 0.57 -2.42
C ILE A 120 -34.02 0.80 -2.69
N SER A 121 -34.45 2.06 -2.73
CA SER A 121 -35.87 2.40 -2.86
C SER A 121 -36.03 3.76 -3.53
N LEU A 122 -37.08 3.91 -4.34
CA LEU A 122 -37.54 5.21 -4.85
C LEU A 122 -38.27 6.05 -3.79
N ASP A 123 -38.77 5.41 -2.72
CA ASP A 123 -39.42 6.08 -1.59
C ASP A 123 -38.63 5.86 -0.29
N ILE A 124 -38.28 6.95 0.40
CA ILE A 124 -37.56 6.92 1.68
C ILE A 124 -38.38 6.29 2.82
N ASN A 125 -39.71 6.36 2.78
CA ASN A 125 -40.57 5.87 3.87
C ASN A 125 -40.55 4.35 4.00
N ASN A 126 -40.24 3.66 2.90
CA ASN A 126 -40.06 2.22 2.86
C ASN A 126 -38.96 1.73 3.80
N PHE A 127 -38.00 2.59 4.15
CA PHE A 127 -36.96 2.26 5.11
C PHE A 127 -37.48 2.00 6.54
N LYS A 128 -38.66 2.52 6.89
CA LYS A 128 -39.30 2.28 8.19
C LYS A 128 -40.10 0.98 8.23
N LYS A 129 -40.55 0.48 7.06
CA LYS A 129 -41.42 -0.70 6.91
C LYS A 129 -40.67 -2.03 6.76
N SER A 130 -39.35 -2.01 6.58
CA SER A 130 -38.51 -3.15 6.15
C SER A 130 -38.28 -4.28 7.18
N LYS A 131 -39.20 -4.54 8.12
CA LYS A 131 -39.06 -5.64 9.09
C LYS A 131 -39.32 -7.04 8.48
N TYR A 132 -39.93 -7.14 7.31
CA TYR A 132 -40.41 -8.41 6.73
C TYR A 132 -40.37 -8.44 5.20
N GLN A 133 -39.19 -8.60 4.59
CA GLN A 133 -39.13 -8.91 3.16
C GLN A 133 -37.98 -9.88 2.86
N GLN A 134 -38.31 -10.92 2.08
CA GLN A 134 -37.39 -11.96 1.60
C GLN A 134 -36.20 -11.35 0.84
N ASP A 135 -35.08 -12.07 0.87
CA ASP A 135 -33.84 -11.69 0.19
C ASP A 135 -34.07 -11.77 -1.32
N ILE A 136 -33.86 -10.68 -2.07
CA ILE A 136 -34.00 -10.67 -3.53
C ILE A 136 -32.61 -10.44 -4.13
N TYR A 137 -32.07 -11.48 -4.77
CA TYR A 137 -30.71 -11.47 -5.35
C TYR A 137 -30.66 -10.89 -6.77
N GLU A 138 -31.81 -10.75 -7.44
CA GLU A 138 -32.03 -9.92 -8.62
C GLU A 138 -33.47 -9.42 -8.56
N SER A 139 -33.69 -8.15 -8.17
CA SER A 139 -35.03 -7.56 -8.27
C SER A 139 -35.07 -6.68 -9.51
N ILE A 140 -35.77 -7.14 -10.54
CA ILE A 140 -36.26 -6.27 -11.60
C ILE A 140 -37.51 -5.60 -11.03
N GLU A 141 -37.36 -4.45 -10.37
CA GLU A 141 -38.42 -3.44 -10.44
C GLU A 141 -38.08 -2.61 -11.67
N GLY A 142 -38.97 -2.56 -12.66
CA GLY A 142 -38.68 -2.16 -14.05
C GLY A 142 -37.80 -0.91 -14.24
N ASP A 143 -37.80 0.03 -13.29
CA ASP A 143 -37.05 1.29 -13.36
C ASP A 143 -35.69 1.30 -12.62
N VAL A 144 -35.38 0.31 -11.75
CA VAL A 144 -34.10 0.22 -11.02
C VAL A 144 -33.60 -1.22 -10.99
N VAL A 145 -32.37 -1.44 -11.46
CA VAL A 145 -31.68 -2.73 -11.45
C VAL A 145 -30.41 -2.62 -10.59
N ALA A 146 -30.19 -3.59 -9.70
CA ALA A 146 -28.97 -3.69 -8.91
C ALA A 146 -28.27 -5.02 -9.20
N LYS A 147 -27.03 -4.98 -9.69
CA LYS A 147 -26.19 -6.16 -9.92
C LYS A 147 -25.05 -6.18 -8.92
N GLN A 148 -24.88 -7.30 -8.21
CA GLN A 148 -23.79 -7.47 -7.24
C GLN A 148 -22.63 -8.24 -7.87
N TYR A 149 -21.43 -7.73 -7.68
CA TYR A 149 -20.17 -8.36 -8.06
C TYR A 149 -19.33 -8.56 -6.80
N SER A 150 -18.57 -9.64 -6.77
CA SER A 150 -17.59 -9.93 -5.73
C SER A 150 -16.19 -9.97 -6.34
N ASN A 151 -15.17 -9.64 -5.56
CA ASN A 151 -13.79 -9.56 -6.03
C ASN A 151 -13.08 -10.93 -6.23
N HIS A 152 -13.83 -12.01 -6.48
CA HIS A 152 -13.26 -13.35 -6.69
C HIS A 152 -12.38 -13.42 -7.94
N ASP A 153 -12.66 -12.59 -8.95
CA ASP A 153 -11.73 -12.23 -10.02
C ASP A 153 -11.49 -10.72 -9.96
N ILE A 154 -10.34 -10.32 -9.41
CA ILE A 154 -9.94 -8.91 -9.25
C ILE A 154 -9.98 -8.19 -10.60
N GLN A 155 -9.64 -8.88 -11.68
CA GLN A 155 -9.54 -8.27 -13.01
C GLN A 155 -10.94 -7.97 -13.58
N GLU A 156 -11.84 -8.95 -13.57
CA GLU A 156 -13.24 -8.75 -13.94
C GLU A 156 -13.89 -7.66 -13.06
N PHE A 157 -13.60 -7.67 -11.75
CA PHE A 157 -14.13 -6.72 -10.80
C PHE A 157 -13.69 -5.27 -11.05
N ILE A 158 -12.44 -5.08 -11.48
CA ILE A 158 -11.94 -3.78 -11.93
C ILE A 158 -12.60 -3.37 -13.26
N GLU A 159 -12.80 -4.30 -14.19
CA GLU A 159 -13.47 -4.05 -15.47
C GLU A 159 -14.94 -3.62 -15.31
N VAL A 160 -15.64 -4.11 -14.28
CA VAL A 160 -16.96 -3.59 -13.91
C VAL A 160 -16.89 -2.11 -13.52
N GLY A 161 -15.79 -1.69 -12.88
CA GLY A 161 -15.54 -0.30 -12.46
C GLY A 161 -15.05 0.61 -13.59
N ALA A 162 -14.32 0.05 -14.56
CA ALA A 162 -13.76 0.75 -15.72
C ALA A 162 -14.57 0.43 -16.97
N LYS A 163 -15.50 1.32 -17.37
CA LYS A 163 -16.44 1.06 -18.47
C LYS A 163 -15.78 0.49 -19.74
N ILE A 164 -16.40 -0.59 -20.21
CA ILE A 164 -16.16 -1.38 -21.41
C ILE A 164 -15.90 -0.50 -22.65
N LYS A 165 -14.67 -0.51 -23.14
CA LYS A 165 -14.34 -0.43 -24.57
C LYS A 165 -13.72 -1.77 -24.99
N LYS A 166 -14.57 -2.75 -25.35
CA LYS A 166 -14.11 -3.92 -26.12
C LYS A 166 -13.97 -3.50 -27.58
N SER A 167 -12.80 -2.96 -27.92
CA SER A 167 -12.33 -2.95 -29.31
C SER A 167 -11.49 -4.21 -29.53
N GLN A 168 -11.63 -4.81 -30.71
CA GLN A 168 -10.97 -6.06 -31.11
C GLN A 168 -9.49 -6.07 -30.73
N THR A 169 -9.08 -7.09 -29.99
CA THR A 169 -7.70 -7.28 -29.54
C THR A 169 -6.81 -7.64 -30.73
N LYS A 170 -6.01 -6.67 -31.17
CA LYS A 170 -4.74 -6.96 -31.82
C LYS A 170 -3.84 -7.60 -30.76
N GLU A 171 -3.12 -8.68 -31.08
CA GLU A 171 -2.10 -9.22 -30.18
C GLU A 171 -1.06 -8.12 -29.87
N ARG A 172 -1.07 -7.64 -28.62
CA ARG A 172 -0.09 -6.68 -28.11
C ARG A 172 0.83 -7.39 -27.12
N ASN A 173 2.08 -6.96 -27.06
CA ASN A 173 2.97 -7.37 -25.98
C ASN A 173 2.34 -7.01 -24.63
N GLN A 174 2.56 -7.86 -23.63
CA GLN A 174 2.01 -7.68 -22.30
C GLN A 174 3.06 -7.11 -21.34
N HIS A 175 2.62 -6.18 -20.50
CA HIS A 175 3.38 -5.59 -19.41
C HIS A 175 2.73 -5.98 -18.08
N LEU A 176 3.35 -6.92 -17.38
CA LEU A 176 2.89 -7.36 -16.07
C LEU A 176 3.20 -6.29 -15.01
N VAL A 177 2.19 -5.81 -14.30
CA VAL A 177 2.34 -4.88 -13.18
C VAL A 177 1.92 -5.60 -11.89
N ILE A 178 2.89 -5.92 -11.05
CA ILE A 178 2.68 -6.59 -9.77
C ILE A 178 2.54 -5.55 -8.67
N VAL A 179 1.38 -5.56 -8.01
CA VAL A 179 1.07 -4.71 -6.86
C VAL A 179 1.18 -5.53 -5.58
N THR A 180 1.82 -4.99 -4.54
CA THR A 180 2.04 -5.71 -3.27
C THR A 180 1.72 -4.84 -2.07
N HIS A 181 0.86 -5.35 -1.19
CA HIS A 181 0.34 -4.65 -0.03
C HIS A 181 1.32 -4.63 1.16
N GLY A 182 1.07 -3.73 2.12
CA GLY A 182 1.81 -3.61 3.37
C GLY A 182 1.40 -4.61 4.46
N MET A 183 1.92 -4.41 5.68
CA MET A 183 1.43 -5.14 6.85
C MET A 183 -0.04 -4.84 7.12
N ILE A 184 -0.82 -5.82 7.60
CA ILE A 184 -2.22 -5.61 8.02
C ILE A 184 -3.00 -4.93 6.87
N SER A 185 -2.81 -5.45 5.67
CA SER A 185 -3.36 -4.94 4.44
C SER A 185 -3.68 -6.09 3.48
N ASN A 186 -4.29 -5.79 2.34
CA ASN A 186 -4.62 -6.79 1.33
C ASN A 186 -4.59 -6.21 -0.10
N VAL A 187 -4.31 -7.07 -1.08
CA VAL A 187 -4.27 -6.67 -2.50
C VAL A 187 -5.66 -6.24 -2.98
N SER A 188 -6.68 -7.03 -2.66
CA SER A 188 -7.99 -6.97 -3.32
C SER A 188 -8.85 -5.76 -2.93
N ASN A 189 -8.53 -5.05 -1.85
CA ASN A 189 -9.23 -3.83 -1.45
C ASN A 189 -8.30 -2.64 -1.18
N ASP A 190 -7.12 -2.84 -0.56
CA ASP A 190 -6.26 -1.73 -0.14
C ASP A 190 -5.33 -1.26 -1.26
N MET A 191 -5.11 -2.08 -2.29
CA MET A 191 -4.38 -1.72 -3.51
C MET A 191 -5.31 -1.49 -4.71
N MET A 192 -6.63 -1.65 -4.51
CA MET A 192 -7.63 -1.64 -5.58
C MET A 192 -7.68 -0.29 -6.30
N TYR A 193 -7.57 0.83 -5.57
CA TYR A 193 -7.60 2.16 -6.20
C TYR A 193 -6.47 2.31 -7.22
N ILE A 194 -5.24 1.90 -6.89
CA ILE A 194 -4.09 1.93 -7.81
C ILE A 194 -4.39 1.10 -9.06
N MET A 195 -4.89 -0.12 -8.88
CA MET A 195 -5.23 -1.01 -9.98
C MET A 195 -6.33 -0.42 -10.88
N GLU A 196 -7.37 0.16 -10.29
CA GLU A 196 -8.44 0.82 -11.04
C GLU A 196 -7.93 2.03 -11.84
N GLN A 197 -7.05 2.85 -11.26
CA GLN A 197 -6.48 3.99 -11.96
C GLN A 197 -5.56 3.56 -13.11
N LEU A 198 -4.78 2.49 -12.94
CA LEU A 198 -3.96 1.91 -14.00
C LEU A 198 -4.81 1.29 -15.13
N ARG A 199 -5.96 0.67 -14.82
CA ARG A 199 -6.90 0.17 -15.84
C ARG A 199 -7.63 1.28 -16.58
N ALA A 200 -7.82 2.43 -15.95
CA ALA A 200 -8.53 3.56 -16.54
C ALA A 200 -7.68 4.35 -17.56
N ILE A 201 -6.39 4.04 -17.71
CA ILE A 201 -5.53 4.64 -18.75
C ILE A 201 -6.11 4.27 -20.12
N ASP A 202 -6.16 5.25 -21.04
CA ASP A 202 -6.63 4.98 -22.40
C ASP A 202 -5.68 4.00 -23.10
N ARG A 203 -6.23 3.03 -23.83
CA ARG A 203 -5.43 2.05 -24.58
C ARG A 203 -4.60 2.71 -25.68
N ASP A 204 -5.03 3.87 -26.15
CA ASP A 204 -4.32 4.67 -27.16
C ASP A 204 -3.12 5.40 -26.55
N ASP A 205 -3.11 5.63 -25.23
CA ASP A 205 -1.95 6.18 -24.50
C ASP A 205 -0.89 5.12 -24.18
N LEU A 206 -1.17 3.84 -24.47
CA LEU A 206 -0.30 2.72 -24.13
C LEU A 206 0.17 1.99 -25.38
N ASP A 207 1.48 1.75 -25.45
CA ASP A 207 2.09 0.92 -26.51
C ASP A 207 1.80 -0.58 -26.30
N GLU A 208 1.50 -0.98 -25.07
CA GLU A 208 1.39 -2.37 -24.62
C GLU A 208 0.15 -2.61 -23.76
N GLU A 209 -0.24 -3.89 -23.64
CA GLU A 209 -1.33 -4.27 -22.75
C GLU A 209 -0.83 -4.40 -21.32
N LEU A 210 -1.31 -3.55 -20.41
CA LEU A 210 -1.04 -3.71 -18.98
C LEU A 210 -1.78 -4.94 -18.46
N ILE A 211 -1.08 -5.85 -17.77
CA ILE A 211 -1.66 -6.95 -17.02
C ILE A 211 -1.45 -6.65 -15.54
N LEU A 212 -2.50 -6.21 -14.85
CA LEU A 212 -2.42 -5.83 -13.44
C LEU A 212 -2.71 -7.03 -12.55
N ASP A 213 -1.88 -7.28 -11.56
CA ASP A 213 -2.07 -8.40 -10.65
C ASP A 213 -1.43 -8.18 -9.27
N GLY A 214 -1.78 -9.02 -8.31
CA GLY A 214 -1.11 -9.07 -7.01
C GLY A 214 -1.42 -10.34 -6.23
N TYR A 215 -0.40 -10.87 -5.55
CA TYR A 215 -0.52 -12.14 -4.84
C TYR A 215 -1.34 -12.03 -3.55
N THR A 216 -2.59 -12.51 -3.59
CA THR A 216 -3.50 -12.54 -2.43
C THR A 216 -3.12 -13.55 -1.36
N GLY A 217 -2.25 -14.53 -1.67
CA GLY A 217 -1.84 -15.55 -0.71
C GLY A 217 -1.11 -14.99 0.52
N ASN A 218 -0.55 -13.78 0.44
CA ASN A 218 0.12 -13.10 1.56
C ASN A 218 -0.84 -12.35 2.51
N VAL A 219 -2.13 -12.23 2.16
CA VAL A 219 -3.14 -11.59 3.01
C VAL A 219 -3.27 -12.32 4.34
N CYS A 220 -3.19 -11.56 5.46
CA CYS A 220 -3.15 -12.07 6.84
C CYS A 220 -1.98 -12.98 7.21
N ARG A 221 -0.95 -13.06 6.36
CA ARG A 221 0.24 -13.87 6.62
C ARG A 221 1.49 -13.02 6.71
N THR A 222 1.31 -11.70 6.87
CA THR A 222 2.40 -10.72 6.86
C THR A 222 3.33 -10.87 8.05
N GLU A 223 3.02 -11.70 9.04
CA GLU A 223 3.91 -12.06 10.17
C GLU A 223 4.97 -13.12 9.81
N LEU A 224 4.89 -13.73 8.62
CA LEU A 224 5.81 -14.78 8.18
C LEU A 224 7.23 -14.30 7.86
N GLY A 225 7.47 -12.99 7.78
CA GLY A 225 8.77 -12.41 7.43
C GLY A 225 8.89 -12.07 5.94
N ILE A 226 9.75 -11.09 5.64
CA ILE A 226 9.98 -10.57 4.27
C ILE A 226 10.36 -11.71 3.32
N LYS A 227 11.22 -12.62 3.77
CA LYS A 227 11.68 -13.77 3.00
C LYS A 227 10.55 -14.69 2.58
N ASN A 228 9.77 -15.20 3.53
CA ASN A 228 8.68 -16.13 3.23
C ASN A 228 7.62 -15.48 2.32
N LEU A 229 7.29 -14.21 2.58
CA LEU A 229 6.37 -13.45 1.73
C LEU A 229 6.93 -13.28 0.30
N GLY A 230 8.22 -12.99 0.18
CA GLY A 230 8.91 -12.79 -1.09
C GLY A 230 9.07 -14.07 -1.90
N ILE A 231 9.39 -15.21 -1.26
CA ILE A 231 9.45 -16.54 -1.91
C ILE A 231 8.09 -16.88 -2.52
N ARG A 232 7.00 -16.67 -1.77
CA ARG A 232 5.65 -16.97 -2.25
C ARG A 232 5.25 -16.06 -3.41
N LEU A 233 5.55 -14.77 -3.31
CA LEU A 233 5.33 -13.82 -4.40
C LEU A 233 6.13 -14.19 -5.65
N ALA A 234 7.42 -14.53 -5.50
CA ALA A 234 8.27 -14.92 -6.61
C ALA A 234 7.75 -16.17 -7.33
N ASN A 235 7.40 -17.20 -6.56
CA ASN A 235 6.81 -18.42 -7.13
C ASN A 235 5.51 -18.13 -7.88
N TYR A 236 4.64 -17.29 -7.32
CA TYR A 236 3.42 -16.88 -7.99
C TYR A 236 3.69 -16.17 -9.33
N ILE A 237 4.62 -15.22 -9.35
CA ILE A 237 4.99 -14.48 -10.58
C ILE A 237 5.49 -15.45 -11.66
N VAL A 238 6.46 -16.31 -11.32
CA VAL A 238 7.11 -17.17 -12.32
C VAL A 238 6.26 -18.37 -12.71
N LYS A 239 5.55 -19.00 -11.77
CA LYS A 239 4.85 -20.27 -12.01
C LYS A 239 3.38 -20.10 -12.39
N GLU A 240 2.73 -19.04 -11.91
CA GLU A 240 1.28 -18.87 -12.10
C GLU A 240 0.93 -17.71 -13.04
N ARG A 241 1.78 -16.69 -13.16
CA ARG A 241 1.46 -15.47 -13.94
C ARG A 241 2.29 -15.26 -15.18
N TYR A 242 3.52 -15.75 -15.20
CA TYR A 242 4.35 -15.65 -16.39
C TYR A 242 3.75 -16.44 -17.55
N ASN A 243 3.77 -15.83 -18.74
CA ASN A 243 3.50 -16.46 -20.02
C ASN A 243 4.39 -15.80 -21.08
N THR A 244 4.49 -16.40 -22.26
CA THR A 244 5.39 -15.96 -23.34
C THR A 244 5.06 -14.59 -23.93
N ASN A 245 3.85 -14.08 -23.75
CA ASN A 245 3.43 -12.74 -24.22
C ASN A 245 3.88 -11.63 -23.28
N ILE A 246 4.24 -11.95 -22.03
CA ILE A 246 4.76 -10.97 -21.06
C ILE A 246 6.20 -10.62 -21.43
N LYS A 247 6.41 -9.39 -21.90
CA LYS A 247 7.73 -8.87 -22.32
C LYS A 247 8.30 -7.85 -21.33
N LYS A 248 7.45 -7.26 -20.50
CA LYS A 248 7.84 -6.26 -19.50
C LYS A 248 7.24 -6.57 -18.14
N ILE A 249 7.93 -6.16 -17.08
CA ILE A 249 7.43 -6.25 -15.70
C ILE A 249 7.67 -4.95 -14.92
N SER A 250 6.68 -4.54 -14.14
CA SER A 250 6.76 -3.43 -13.17
C SER A 250 6.28 -3.89 -11.80
N PHE A 251 6.85 -3.29 -10.76
CA PHE A 251 6.55 -3.56 -9.36
C PHE A 251 6.10 -2.28 -8.66
N ILE A 252 4.97 -2.36 -7.94
CA ILE A 252 4.45 -1.30 -7.08
C ILE A 252 4.21 -1.87 -5.68
N GLY A 253 4.99 -1.42 -4.70
CA GLY A 253 4.93 -1.92 -3.33
C GLY A 253 4.52 -0.82 -2.35
N HIS A 254 3.53 -1.07 -1.49
CA HIS A 254 3.21 -0.19 -0.37
C HIS A 254 3.81 -0.73 0.93
N SER A 255 4.47 0.13 1.71
CA SER A 255 4.99 -0.20 3.04
C SER A 255 5.88 -1.46 2.98
N LEU A 256 5.58 -2.50 3.77
CA LEU A 256 6.25 -3.82 3.71
C LEU A 256 6.35 -4.40 2.28
N GLY A 257 5.37 -4.11 1.41
CA GLY A 257 5.29 -4.64 0.06
C GLY A 257 6.53 -4.35 -0.81
N GLY A 258 7.17 -3.18 -0.64
CA GLY A 258 8.40 -2.86 -1.38
C GLY A 258 9.59 -3.76 -0.99
N LEU A 259 9.72 -4.12 0.29
CA LEU A 259 10.74 -5.06 0.77
C LEU A 259 10.45 -6.49 0.29
N VAL A 260 9.17 -6.90 0.33
CA VAL A 260 8.73 -8.21 -0.17
C VAL A 260 9.02 -8.35 -1.67
N GLN A 261 8.74 -7.30 -2.46
CA GLN A 261 9.07 -7.27 -3.89
C GLN A 261 10.58 -7.31 -4.12
N THR A 262 11.36 -6.56 -3.34
CA THR A 262 12.83 -6.59 -3.47
C THR A 262 13.39 -7.99 -3.22
N PHE A 263 12.90 -8.68 -2.18
CA PHE A 263 13.25 -10.07 -1.94
C PHE A 263 12.81 -10.98 -3.10
N ALA A 264 11.58 -10.84 -3.58
CA ALA A 264 11.06 -11.66 -4.67
C ALA A 264 11.90 -11.50 -5.95
N ILE A 265 12.29 -10.27 -6.30
CA ILE A 265 13.15 -9.97 -7.44
C ILE A 265 14.52 -10.67 -7.29
N ALA A 266 15.15 -10.55 -6.11
CA ALA A 266 16.41 -11.24 -5.81
C ALA A 266 16.30 -12.76 -5.91
N TYR A 267 15.19 -13.32 -5.41
CA TYR A 267 14.92 -14.75 -5.44
C TYR A 267 14.68 -15.28 -6.86
N ILE A 268 13.90 -14.55 -7.68
CA ILE A 268 13.70 -14.86 -9.11
C ILE A 268 15.03 -14.82 -9.84
N TYR A 269 15.86 -13.80 -9.60
CA TYR A 269 17.16 -13.69 -10.27
C TYR A 269 18.07 -14.88 -10.00
N ILE A 270 18.11 -15.37 -8.75
CA ILE A 270 18.97 -16.50 -8.38
C ILE A 270 18.43 -17.85 -8.89
N LEU A 271 17.12 -18.09 -8.82
CA LEU A 271 16.55 -19.41 -9.18
C LEU A 271 16.02 -19.51 -10.61
N HIS A 272 15.74 -18.38 -11.23
CA HIS A 272 15.11 -18.25 -12.53
C HIS A 272 15.81 -17.13 -13.32
N GLY A 273 17.15 -17.20 -13.42
CA GLY A 273 17.97 -16.15 -14.06
C GLY A 273 17.48 -15.76 -15.46
N TRP A 274 16.99 -16.75 -16.22
CA TRP A 274 16.36 -16.57 -17.54
C TRP A 274 15.19 -15.57 -17.55
N PHE A 275 14.50 -15.38 -16.42
CA PHE A 275 13.29 -14.57 -16.34
C PHE A 275 13.56 -13.11 -16.70
N PHE A 276 14.62 -12.52 -16.14
CA PHE A 276 14.96 -11.12 -16.40
C PHE A 276 15.73 -10.89 -17.69
N ASP A 277 16.09 -11.97 -18.40
CA ASP A 277 16.59 -11.90 -19.77
C ASP A 277 15.42 -11.95 -20.78
N ALA A 278 14.36 -12.70 -20.44
CA ALA A 278 13.14 -12.78 -21.25
C ALA A 278 12.14 -11.63 -21.00
N VAL A 279 12.12 -11.08 -19.79
CA VAL A 279 11.16 -10.06 -19.34
C VAL A 279 11.92 -8.82 -18.86
N LYS A 280 11.74 -7.70 -19.57
CA LYS A 280 12.42 -6.45 -19.26
C LYS A 280 11.86 -5.84 -17.96
N PRO A 281 12.66 -5.61 -16.91
CA PRO A 281 12.23 -4.87 -15.74
C PRO A 281 12.13 -3.37 -16.03
N VAL A 282 10.97 -2.78 -15.77
CA VAL A 282 10.65 -1.40 -16.17
C VAL A 282 10.59 -0.47 -14.98
N ASN A 283 9.57 -0.58 -14.14
CA ASN A 283 9.40 0.29 -12.97
C ASN A 283 9.55 -0.50 -11.67
N PHE A 284 10.36 0.01 -10.74
CA PHE A 284 10.33 -0.37 -9.33
C PHE A 284 9.85 0.83 -8.52
N ILE A 285 8.62 0.78 -8.03
CA ILE A 285 7.97 1.89 -7.33
C ILE A 285 7.63 1.45 -5.90
N SER A 286 8.05 2.25 -4.92
CA SER A 286 7.70 2.01 -3.52
C SER A 286 6.97 3.20 -2.93
N LEU A 287 5.94 2.93 -2.13
CA LEU A 287 5.12 3.91 -1.42
C LEU A 287 5.30 3.71 0.08
N ALA A 288 5.97 4.64 0.76
CA ALA A 288 6.24 4.59 2.20
C ALA A 288 6.89 3.28 2.69
N THR A 289 7.85 2.72 1.94
CA THR A 289 8.54 1.47 2.31
C THR A 289 9.69 1.72 3.29
N PRO A 290 9.78 0.98 4.42
CA PRO A 290 10.83 1.20 5.43
C PRO A 290 12.16 0.51 5.08
N PHE A 291 12.84 0.94 4.01
CA PHE A 291 14.06 0.28 3.53
C PHE A 291 15.23 0.27 4.53
N LEU A 292 15.28 1.25 5.43
CA LEU A 292 16.29 1.35 6.49
C LEU A 292 15.76 0.92 7.86
N GLY A 293 14.60 0.26 7.87
CA GLY A 293 13.93 -0.25 9.05
C GLY A 293 13.06 0.77 9.78
N LEU A 294 12.55 0.35 10.94
CA LEU A 294 11.64 1.11 11.80
C LEU A 294 12.36 1.62 13.06
N TYR A 295 12.14 2.89 13.44
CA TYR A 295 12.73 3.47 14.66
C TYR A 295 12.12 2.93 15.97
N SER A 296 12.90 2.99 17.06
CA SER A 296 12.45 2.65 18.42
C SER A 296 11.50 3.68 19.06
N HIS A 297 11.32 4.85 18.44
CA HIS A 297 10.49 5.97 18.92
C HIS A 297 9.16 6.13 18.17
N ILE A 298 8.77 5.15 17.36
CA ILE A 298 7.45 5.14 16.70
C ILE A 298 6.36 5.01 17.79
N GLY A 299 5.20 5.65 17.56
CA GLY A 299 4.10 5.76 18.52
C GLY A 299 3.80 4.48 19.31
N ASN A 300 3.38 4.63 20.57
CA ASN A 300 3.27 3.55 21.57
C ASN A 300 2.57 2.26 21.10
N TYR A 301 1.71 2.32 20.07
CA TYR A 301 1.01 1.19 19.47
C TYR A 301 1.93 0.26 18.66
N THR A 302 2.69 0.80 17.70
CA THR A 302 3.64 0.00 16.89
C THR A 302 4.78 -0.50 17.77
N LYS A 303 5.21 0.30 18.75
CA LYS A 303 6.16 -0.14 19.77
C LYS A 303 5.65 -1.36 20.52
N ARG A 304 4.38 -1.38 20.96
CA ARG A 304 3.76 -2.55 21.62
C ARG A 304 3.54 -3.75 20.69
N LEU A 305 3.15 -3.56 19.43
CA LEU A 305 2.98 -4.68 18.47
C LEU A 305 4.32 -5.29 18.05
N LEU A 306 5.33 -4.45 17.80
CA LEU A 306 6.70 -4.87 17.53
C LEU A 306 7.28 -5.54 18.79
N SER A 307 7.14 -4.95 19.98
CA SER A 307 7.80 -5.41 21.21
C SER A 307 7.15 -6.60 21.89
N SER A 308 5.92 -6.95 21.54
CA SER A 308 5.23 -8.10 22.10
C SER A 308 5.47 -9.40 21.31
N GLY A 309 6.11 -9.37 20.14
CA GLY A 309 6.15 -10.53 19.24
C GLY A 309 4.83 -10.76 18.50
N ALA A 310 3.93 -9.77 18.50
CA ALA A 310 2.66 -9.82 17.79
C ALA A 310 2.81 -9.80 16.26
N LEU A 311 3.87 -9.16 15.75
CA LEU A 311 4.18 -9.06 14.33
C LEU A 311 5.02 -10.23 13.76
N GLY A 312 5.30 -11.26 14.57
CA GLY A 312 6.05 -12.45 14.14
C GLY A 312 7.44 -12.12 13.60
N GLN A 313 7.87 -12.87 12.58
CA GLN A 313 9.19 -12.71 11.95
C GLN A 313 9.33 -11.35 11.26
N THR A 314 8.28 -10.80 10.66
CA THR A 314 8.33 -9.47 10.02
C THR A 314 8.64 -8.36 11.00
N GLY A 315 8.13 -8.43 12.23
CA GLY A 315 8.48 -7.47 13.26
C GLY A 315 9.98 -7.48 13.54
N GLU A 316 10.59 -8.66 13.57
CA GLU A 316 12.04 -8.86 13.77
C GLU A 316 12.86 -8.43 12.55
N ASP A 317 12.38 -8.71 11.34
CA ASP A 317 13.00 -8.30 10.08
C ASP A 317 13.09 -6.77 9.95
N LEU A 318 12.09 -6.05 10.45
CA LEU A 318 12.03 -4.58 10.39
C LEU A 318 12.75 -3.90 11.56
N ARG A 319 13.21 -4.66 12.56
CA ARG A 319 13.87 -4.15 13.76
C ARG A 319 15.36 -3.98 13.58
N TYR A 320 15.88 -2.97 14.28
CA TYR A 320 17.31 -2.85 14.54
C TYR A 320 17.73 -3.78 15.68
N HIS A 321 18.59 -4.76 15.38
CA HIS A 321 19.22 -5.60 16.39
C HIS A 321 20.65 -5.12 16.64
N SER A 322 20.87 -4.41 17.76
CA SER A 322 22.23 -4.01 18.17
C SER A 322 22.99 -5.14 18.88
N HIS A 323 22.29 -6.13 19.44
CA HIS A 323 22.91 -7.17 20.24
C HIS A 323 22.04 -8.42 20.23
N ASN A 324 22.44 -9.45 19.49
CA ASN A 324 22.47 -10.80 20.01
C ASN A 324 23.26 -11.74 19.10
N LYS A 325 24.14 -12.51 19.75
CA LYS A 325 25.01 -13.56 19.22
C LYS A 325 24.21 -14.55 18.37
N LEU A 326 24.19 -14.39 17.04
CA LEU A 326 23.90 -15.43 16.05
C LEU A 326 24.13 -14.84 14.64
N LYS A 327 25.34 -15.05 14.09
CA LYS A 327 25.80 -15.17 12.68
C LYS A 327 24.98 -14.65 11.45
N ASN A 328 23.87 -13.95 11.59
CA ASN A 328 22.97 -13.56 10.49
C ASN A 328 22.80 -12.04 10.45
N PHE A 329 23.15 -11.42 9.32
CA PHE A 329 22.87 -10.02 9.05
C PHE A 329 21.38 -9.71 9.06
N SER A 330 21.01 -8.47 9.39
CA SER A 330 19.63 -8.00 9.17
C SER A 330 19.24 -8.22 7.71
N ILE A 331 18.05 -8.75 7.46
CA ILE A 331 17.55 -8.95 6.09
C ILE A 331 17.51 -7.64 5.30
N LEU A 332 17.34 -6.50 5.98
CA LEU A 332 17.40 -5.17 5.35
C LEU A 332 18.81 -4.87 4.81
N TYR A 333 19.84 -5.23 5.57
CA TYR A 333 21.23 -5.09 5.13
C TYR A 333 21.52 -6.01 3.95
N LEU A 334 21.05 -7.26 4.00
CA LEU A 334 21.20 -8.22 2.90
C LEU A 334 20.52 -7.72 1.61
N LEU A 335 19.30 -7.22 1.72
CA LEU A 335 18.54 -6.68 0.57
C LEU A 335 19.16 -5.42 -0.02
N SER A 336 19.91 -4.63 0.75
CA SER A 336 20.60 -3.44 0.22
C SER A 336 21.78 -3.78 -0.72
N GLY A 337 22.25 -5.03 -0.71
CA GLY A 337 23.34 -5.52 -1.55
C GLY A 337 22.92 -6.62 -2.53
N ASP A 338 23.91 -7.33 -3.05
CA ASP A 338 23.66 -8.40 -4.02
C ASP A 338 22.94 -9.62 -3.42
N PRO A 339 22.04 -10.25 -4.18
CA PRO A 339 21.83 -10.03 -5.62
C PRO A 339 20.75 -8.99 -5.96
N ALA A 340 20.00 -8.50 -4.97
CA ALA A 340 18.95 -7.49 -5.15
C ALA A 340 19.48 -6.20 -5.79
N HIS A 341 20.69 -5.78 -5.35
CA HIS A 341 21.37 -4.60 -5.87
C HIS A 341 21.59 -4.66 -7.38
N SER A 342 22.27 -5.71 -7.87
CA SER A 342 22.56 -5.90 -9.30
C SER A 342 21.29 -5.92 -10.17
N ILE A 343 20.26 -6.65 -9.75
CA ILE A 343 19.03 -6.75 -10.55
C ILE A 343 18.22 -5.44 -10.54
N LEU A 344 18.24 -4.69 -9.44
CA LEU A 344 17.61 -3.36 -9.40
C LEU A 344 18.28 -2.35 -10.35
N GLN A 345 19.56 -2.53 -10.71
CA GLN A 345 20.20 -1.72 -11.76
C GLN A 345 19.55 -1.94 -13.13
N LYS A 346 19.07 -3.17 -13.43
CA LYS A 346 18.41 -3.47 -14.70
C LYS A 346 17.07 -2.76 -14.89
N PHE A 347 16.44 -2.29 -13.81
CA PHE A 347 15.18 -1.54 -13.90
C PHE A 347 15.42 -0.20 -14.59
N GLU A 348 14.61 0.11 -15.61
CA GLU A 348 14.66 1.43 -16.26
C GLU A 348 14.45 2.54 -15.23
N ARG A 349 13.46 2.38 -14.34
CA ARG A 349 13.04 3.41 -13.38
C ARG A 349 12.92 2.84 -11.97
N ARG A 350 13.48 3.56 -11.01
CA ARG A 350 13.36 3.30 -9.56
C ARG A 350 12.82 4.55 -8.88
N THR A 351 11.70 4.43 -8.17
CA THR A 351 11.00 5.60 -7.62
C THR A 351 10.49 5.35 -6.21
N LEU A 352 10.81 6.29 -5.32
CA LEU A 352 10.41 6.30 -3.92
C LEU A 352 9.40 7.41 -3.69
N TYR A 353 8.21 7.05 -3.22
CA TYR A 353 7.25 8.02 -2.68
C TYR A 353 7.32 7.96 -1.16
N ALA A 354 7.59 9.09 -0.52
CA ALA A 354 7.76 9.18 0.92
C ALA A 354 6.99 10.36 1.51
N ASN A 355 6.36 10.12 2.66
CA ASN A 355 5.62 11.13 3.40
C ASN A 355 6.60 12.00 4.22
N ALA A 356 6.53 13.32 4.05
CA ALA A 356 7.28 14.27 4.87
C ALA A 356 6.72 14.41 6.29
N ILE A 357 5.40 14.35 6.41
CA ILE A 357 4.67 14.57 7.66
C ILE A 357 3.62 13.49 7.88
N ASN A 358 3.14 13.38 9.12
CA ASN A 358 1.98 12.57 9.54
C ASN A 358 2.07 11.05 9.28
N ASP A 359 3.18 10.53 8.76
CA ASP A 359 3.43 9.09 8.72
C ASP A 359 3.93 8.60 10.08
N GLY A 360 2.99 8.17 10.90
CA GLY A 360 3.27 7.62 12.22
C GLY A 360 3.82 6.19 12.22
N ILE A 361 4.10 5.60 11.05
CA ILE A 361 4.56 4.22 10.90
C ILE A 361 5.96 4.18 10.29
N VAL A 362 6.14 4.78 9.11
CA VAL A 362 7.39 4.71 8.35
C VAL A 362 8.07 6.08 8.33
N PRO A 363 9.28 6.19 8.91
CA PRO A 363 9.99 7.46 8.91
C PRO A 363 10.45 7.88 7.51
N LEU A 364 10.37 9.18 7.21
CA LEU A 364 10.81 9.79 5.95
C LEU A 364 12.23 9.33 5.55
N ALA A 365 13.18 9.38 6.47
CA ALA A 365 14.56 8.97 6.24
C ALA A 365 14.68 7.51 5.74
N SER A 366 13.80 6.62 6.22
CA SER A 366 13.79 5.21 5.83
C SER A 366 13.14 4.99 4.47
N SER A 367 12.04 5.69 4.19
CA SER A 367 11.31 5.58 2.92
C SER A 367 11.90 6.36 1.76
N ALA A 368 12.67 7.41 2.03
CA ALA A 368 13.40 8.18 1.02
C ALA A 368 14.86 7.72 0.85
N LEU A 369 15.31 6.70 1.59
CA LEU A 369 16.70 6.22 1.62
C LEU A 369 17.74 7.31 1.97
N LEU A 370 17.45 8.20 2.93
CA LEU A 370 18.30 9.36 3.27
C LEU A 370 18.58 10.27 2.06
N TYR A 371 19.54 11.19 2.20
CA TYR A 371 20.09 12.05 1.14
C TYR A 371 19.00 12.78 0.34
N LEU A 372 18.29 13.67 1.03
CA LEU A 372 17.39 14.63 0.42
C LEU A 372 18.02 16.02 0.49
N ASP A 373 17.86 16.82 -0.55
CA ASP A 373 18.25 18.23 -0.54
C ASP A 373 17.18 19.05 0.21
N TYR A 374 17.24 19.01 1.54
CA TYR A 374 16.29 19.70 2.42
C TYR A 374 16.31 21.22 2.22
N SER A 375 17.43 21.79 1.76
CA SER A 375 17.53 23.22 1.49
C SER A 375 16.58 23.67 0.38
N LYS A 376 16.41 22.83 -0.66
CA LYS A 376 15.42 23.05 -1.74
C LYS A 376 14.00 22.78 -1.25
N ILE A 377 13.79 21.67 -0.52
CA ILE A 377 12.48 21.30 0.03
C ILE A 377 11.91 22.44 0.90
N LEU A 378 12.74 23.04 1.76
CA LEU A 378 12.34 24.13 2.66
C LEU A 378 12.13 25.48 1.93
N LYS A 379 12.85 25.74 0.83
CA LYS A 379 12.72 26.98 0.04
C LYS A 379 11.44 27.02 -0.80
N ASP A 380 11.05 25.88 -1.37
CA ASP A 380 9.86 25.78 -2.22
C ASP A 380 8.56 25.71 -1.41
N SER A 381 8.65 25.32 -0.13
CA SER A 381 7.48 25.21 0.73
C SER A 381 7.09 26.54 1.40
N LYS A 382 6.21 27.32 0.77
CA LYS A 382 5.46 28.37 1.49
C LYS A 382 4.54 27.79 2.59
N LEU A 383 4.27 26.48 2.57
CA LEU A 383 3.36 25.74 3.44
C LEU A 383 3.96 25.27 4.77
N LEU A 384 5.30 25.27 4.94
CA LEU A 384 5.93 24.75 6.15
C LEU A 384 5.99 25.74 7.33
N LYS A 385 5.54 26.99 7.16
CA LYS A 385 5.70 28.09 8.14
C LYS A 385 5.05 27.90 9.53
N LYS A 386 4.28 26.82 9.76
CA LYS A 386 3.64 26.54 11.06
C LYS A 386 4.14 25.28 11.77
N GLU A 387 4.92 24.44 11.08
CA GLU A 387 5.53 23.21 11.63
C GLU A 387 7.05 23.16 11.36
N THR A 388 7.65 24.31 11.04
CA THR A 388 9.08 24.44 10.80
C THR A 388 9.93 23.96 11.96
N ASP A 389 9.45 24.00 13.20
CA ASP A 389 10.27 23.69 14.37
C ASP A 389 10.38 22.17 14.61
N ASP A 390 9.30 21.40 14.39
CA ASP A 390 9.34 19.93 14.46
C ASP A 390 10.10 19.34 13.27
N ILE A 391 9.91 19.89 12.06
CA ILE A 391 10.65 19.46 10.86
C ILE A 391 12.12 19.84 10.99
N ARG A 392 12.48 21.04 11.44
CA ARG A 392 13.89 21.42 11.69
C ARG A 392 14.58 20.49 12.70
N SER A 393 13.87 20.03 13.73
CA SER A 393 14.42 19.07 14.70
C SER A 393 14.70 17.68 14.11
N ILE A 394 14.00 17.31 13.04
CA ILE A 394 14.16 16.05 12.29
C ILE A 394 15.20 16.20 11.16
N VAL A 395 15.48 17.43 10.71
CA VAL A 395 16.14 17.77 9.43
C VAL A 395 17.64 18.11 9.52
N MET A 396 18.23 18.25 10.71
CA MET A 396 19.68 18.51 10.78
C MET A 396 20.51 17.26 10.43
N THR A 397 21.57 17.43 9.63
CA THR A 397 22.62 16.41 9.57
C THR A 397 23.25 16.24 10.97
N TRP A 398 23.78 15.06 11.30
CA TRP A 398 24.32 14.80 12.65
C TRP A 398 25.36 15.82 13.10
N LYS A 399 26.14 16.36 12.15
CA LYS A 399 27.13 17.41 12.40
C LYS A 399 26.47 18.74 12.76
N GLU A 400 25.44 19.15 12.01
CA GLU A 400 24.65 20.35 12.28
C GLU A 400 23.83 20.23 13.58
N PHE A 401 23.31 19.04 13.89
CA PHE A 401 22.58 18.76 15.12
C PHE A 401 23.48 18.84 16.35
N GLN A 402 24.70 18.27 16.27
CA GLN A 402 25.71 18.36 17.33
C GLN A 402 26.13 19.82 17.63
N ASP A 403 26.15 20.66 16.59
CA ASP A 403 26.56 22.06 16.69
C ASP A 403 25.42 23.02 17.09
N SER A 404 24.17 22.56 17.12
CA SER A 404 22.99 23.36 17.49
C SER A 404 22.91 23.76 18.98
N GLU A 405 22.33 24.93 19.29
CA GLU A 405 22.03 25.32 20.68
C GLU A 405 21.02 24.36 21.35
N ASP A 406 20.13 23.77 20.56
CA ASP A 406 19.13 22.80 21.02
C ASP A 406 19.78 21.52 21.60
N PHE A 407 20.91 21.06 21.05
CA PHE A 407 21.67 19.92 21.59
C PHE A 407 22.29 20.22 22.97
N LYS A 408 22.70 21.47 23.20
CA LYS A 408 23.25 21.92 24.50
C LYS A 408 22.14 22.06 25.56
N VAL A 409 20.92 22.41 25.16
CA VAL A 409 19.73 22.41 26.00
C VAL A 409 19.26 20.98 26.30
N TYR A 410 19.28 20.09 25.31
CA TYR A 410 18.90 18.68 25.45
C TYR A 410 19.78 17.92 26.47
N LYS A 411 21.08 18.23 26.54
CA LYS A 411 21.99 17.70 27.58
C LYS A 411 21.72 18.22 29.00
N LYS A 412 21.10 19.40 29.13
CA LYS A 412 20.82 20.03 30.44
C LYS A 412 19.48 19.61 31.05
N VAL A 413 18.55 19.09 30.27
CA VAL A 413 17.23 18.66 30.77
C VAL A 413 17.27 17.18 31.19
N ASN A 414 17.60 16.96 32.46
CA ASN A 414 17.41 15.68 33.15
C ASN A 414 15.90 15.31 33.22
N PRO A 415 15.51 14.03 33.41
CA PRO A 415 14.40 13.36 32.75
C PRO A 415 13.11 13.46 33.58
N LYS A 416 12.71 14.67 33.94
CA LYS A 416 11.50 14.93 34.71
C LYS A 416 10.89 16.29 34.34
N SER A 417 10.41 16.46 33.11
CA SER A 417 9.53 17.58 32.79
C SER A 417 8.30 17.15 31.98
N LYS A 418 7.15 17.51 32.53
CA LYS A 418 5.79 17.19 32.11
C LYS A 418 5.39 18.06 30.92
N ILE A 419 5.72 17.65 29.69
CA ILE A 419 5.04 18.13 28.47
C ILE A 419 4.69 16.90 27.63
N PHE A 420 3.92 15.99 28.22
CA PHE A 420 3.21 14.95 27.48
C PHE A 420 1.73 15.31 27.51
N ARG A 421 1.20 15.77 26.39
CA ARG A 421 -0.25 15.84 26.18
C ARG A 421 -0.78 14.42 26.39
N ARG A 422 -1.56 14.24 27.46
CA ARG A 422 -2.28 13.01 27.82
C ARG A 422 -3.22 12.67 26.65
N VAL A 423 -2.76 11.83 25.71
CA VAL A 423 -3.68 11.12 24.83
C VAL A 423 -4.25 9.99 25.66
N SER A 424 -5.55 10.08 25.95
CA SER A 424 -6.31 9.11 26.75
C SER A 424 -6.09 7.68 26.24
N LEU A 425 -5.91 6.75 27.18
CA LEU A 425 -5.73 5.30 26.95
C LEU A 425 -6.88 4.66 26.14
N THR A 426 -8.00 5.37 25.96
CA THR A 426 -9.15 4.95 25.15
C THR A 426 -8.92 5.11 23.63
N ASN A 427 -7.94 5.90 23.18
CA ASN A 427 -7.73 6.18 21.75
C ASN A 427 -6.80 5.17 21.04
N THR A 428 -6.34 4.14 21.75
CA THR A 428 -5.46 3.09 21.19
C THR A 428 -6.19 2.18 20.18
N VAL A 429 -7.52 2.24 20.15
CA VAL A 429 -8.40 1.56 19.18
C VAL A 429 -8.57 2.37 17.88
N GLY A 430 -8.21 3.66 17.91
CA GLY A 430 -8.48 4.63 16.85
C GLY A 430 -7.64 4.51 15.57
N ASN A 431 -6.65 3.62 15.51
CA ASN A 431 -5.83 3.39 14.30
C ASN A 431 -6.30 2.19 13.46
N LEU A 432 -7.26 1.38 13.94
CA LEU A 432 -7.99 0.41 13.12
C LEU A 432 -9.25 1.01 12.49
N VAL A 433 -9.77 2.06 13.11
CA VAL A 433 -10.88 2.85 12.62
C VAL A 433 -10.27 3.85 11.64
N LEU A 434 -10.76 3.88 10.40
CA LEU A 434 -10.27 4.84 9.42
C LEU A 434 -10.47 6.25 9.99
N PRO A 435 -9.51 7.17 9.83
CA PRO A 435 -9.69 8.54 10.30
C PRO A 435 -10.93 9.17 9.66
N GLU A 436 -11.45 10.21 10.31
CA GLU A 436 -12.50 11.03 9.69
C GLU A 436 -12.01 11.55 8.34
N PRO A 437 -12.88 11.57 7.32
CA PRO A 437 -12.48 11.98 5.98
C PRO A 437 -11.95 13.41 5.95
N PRO A 438 -11.07 13.73 4.97
CA PRO A 438 -10.58 15.09 4.81
C PRO A 438 -11.75 16.05 4.57
N LYS A 439 -11.68 17.25 5.17
CA LYS A 439 -12.74 18.26 5.09
C LYS A 439 -13.01 18.72 3.65
N ASN A 440 -11.98 18.68 2.79
CA ASN A 440 -12.06 18.96 1.37
C ASN A 440 -11.45 17.79 0.59
N ILE A 441 -12.23 17.19 -0.30
CA ILE A 441 -11.72 16.22 -1.28
C ILE A 441 -11.07 17.05 -2.39
N THR A 442 -9.75 16.96 -2.53
CA THR A 442 -9.03 17.69 -3.57
C THR A 442 -8.00 16.79 -4.23
N SER A 443 -7.89 16.89 -5.55
CA SER A 443 -6.85 16.25 -6.38
C SER A 443 -5.66 17.18 -6.60
N ASP A 444 -5.51 18.23 -5.79
CA ASP A 444 -4.48 19.26 -5.98
C ASP A 444 -3.07 18.66 -5.85
N MET A 445 -2.25 18.87 -6.89
CA MET A 445 -0.86 18.43 -6.92
C MET A 445 0.03 19.16 -5.90
N LYS A 446 -0.47 20.19 -5.23
CA LYS A 446 0.26 20.91 -4.15
C LYS A 446 0.69 20.02 -2.97
N VAL A 447 0.20 18.79 -2.87
CA VAL A 447 0.71 17.81 -1.89
C VAL A 447 2.12 17.32 -2.22
N LEU A 448 2.58 17.42 -3.47
CA LEU A 448 3.94 17.06 -3.87
C LEU A 448 4.88 18.24 -3.61
N ILE A 449 5.84 18.06 -2.71
CA ILE A 449 6.76 19.14 -2.29
C ILE A 449 8.20 18.93 -2.80
N HIS A 450 8.49 17.75 -3.34
CA HIS A 450 9.78 17.43 -3.92
C HIS A 450 9.63 16.31 -4.94
N ASP A 451 10.33 16.43 -6.06
CA ASP A 451 10.39 15.42 -7.10
C ASP A 451 11.69 15.58 -7.88
N GLN A 452 12.70 14.76 -7.54
CA GLN A 452 14.03 14.83 -8.16
C GLN A 452 14.63 13.45 -8.33
N VAL A 453 15.45 13.30 -9.37
CA VAL A 453 16.30 12.12 -9.58
C VAL A 453 17.65 12.37 -8.93
N TYR A 454 18.01 11.52 -7.98
CA TYR A 454 19.31 11.52 -7.31
C TYR A 454 20.19 10.44 -7.94
N GLN A 455 21.35 10.83 -8.43
CA GLN A 455 22.43 9.96 -8.86
C GLN A 455 23.27 9.54 -7.66
N TYR A 456 24.07 8.48 -7.83
CA TYR A 456 24.99 8.05 -6.78
C TYR A 456 25.99 9.16 -6.39
N ASN A 457 26.45 9.92 -7.38
CA ASN A 457 27.41 11.02 -7.18
C ASN A 457 26.80 12.25 -6.47
N ASP A 458 25.46 12.32 -6.34
CA ASP A 458 24.79 13.38 -5.58
C ASP A 458 24.82 13.12 -4.06
N ILE A 459 25.30 11.94 -3.65
CA ILE A 459 25.37 11.55 -2.24
C ILE A 459 26.65 12.10 -1.63
N PRO A 460 26.58 12.82 -0.50
CA PRO A 460 27.77 13.36 0.15
C PRO A 460 28.81 12.29 0.44
N ASP A 461 30.08 12.63 0.28
CA ASP A 461 31.19 11.79 0.70
C ASP A 461 31.10 11.53 2.21
N SER A 462 31.53 10.34 2.63
CA SER A 462 31.56 9.93 4.03
C SER A 462 32.71 8.98 4.27
N GLU A 463 33.24 9.03 5.48
CA GLU A 463 34.28 8.12 5.95
C GLU A 463 33.74 6.69 6.16
N TYR A 464 32.41 6.52 6.18
CA TYR A 464 31.75 5.23 6.38
C TYR A 464 31.45 4.52 5.05
N PHE A 465 32.49 3.95 4.44
CA PHE A 465 32.34 2.98 3.35
C PHE A 465 31.89 1.61 3.90
N PRO A 466 31.27 0.73 3.08
CA PRO A 466 30.82 -0.58 3.56
C PRO A 466 32.03 -1.36 4.09
N PRO A 467 32.02 -1.81 5.35
CA PRO A 467 33.08 -2.64 5.90
C PRO A 467 33.15 -3.99 5.17
N ASP A 468 34.36 -4.51 4.98
CA ASP A 468 34.59 -5.80 4.34
C ASP A 468 34.29 -6.98 5.29
N GLY A 469 34.22 -6.73 6.61
CA GLY A 469 34.12 -7.75 7.65
C GLY A 469 32.79 -7.77 8.42
N ILE A 470 32.33 -8.97 8.80
CA ILE A 470 31.14 -9.18 9.65
C ILE A 470 31.27 -8.46 10.99
N ASP A 471 32.46 -8.50 11.59
CA ASP A 471 32.72 -7.93 12.92
C ASP A 471 32.62 -6.40 12.92
N GLU A 472 33.04 -5.75 11.83
CA GLU A 472 32.90 -4.31 11.64
C GLU A 472 31.43 -3.90 11.48
N ILE A 473 30.64 -4.67 10.73
CA ILE A 473 29.19 -4.44 10.59
C ILE A 473 28.48 -4.60 11.93
N MET A 474 28.88 -5.59 12.74
CA MET A 474 28.31 -5.80 14.08
C MET A 474 28.73 -4.73 15.10
N ALA A 475 29.86 -4.07 14.87
CA ALA A 475 30.36 -2.97 15.69
C ALA A 475 29.69 -1.62 15.36
N MET A 476 29.05 -1.51 14.19
CA MET A 476 28.35 -0.29 13.77
C MET A 476 27.18 0.05 14.70
N ASP A 477 27.06 1.33 15.01
CA ASP A 477 25.84 1.85 15.59
C ASP A 477 24.70 1.90 14.55
N ARG A 478 23.51 2.24 15.03
CA ARG A 478 22.31 2.27 14.19
C ARG A 478 22.42 3.24 13.02
N HIS A 479 22.98 4.41 13.25
CA HIS A 479 23.07 5.45 12.24
C HIS A 479 24.09 5.06 11.18
N GLN A 480 25.24 4.53 11.60
CA GLN A 480 26.28 4.01 10.71
C GLN A 480 25.73 2.88 9.82
N LEU A 481 24.97 1.93 10.38
CA LEU A 481 24.37 0.85 9.59
C LEU A 481 23.30 1.37 8.61
N GLN A 482 22.47 2.34 9.02
CA GLN A 482 21.47 2.94 8.13
C GLN A 482 22.11 3.72 6.99
N GLU A 483 23.17 4.48 7.27
CA GLU A 483 23.94 5.18 6.25
C GLU A 483 24.59 4.17 5.29
N CYS A 484 25.22 3.12 5.83
CA CYS A 484 25.82 2.04 5.03
C CYS A 484 24.78 1.38 4.11
N MET A 485 23.60 1.01 4.63
CA MET A 485 22.51 0.46 3.81
C MET A 485 22.03 1.47 2.76
N ALA A 486 21.85 2.75 3.12
CA ALA A 486 21.43 3.78 2.18
C ALA A 486 22.45 3.94 1.03
N ARG A 487 23.75 3.97 1.33
CA ARG A 487 24.82 4.00 0.31
C ARG A 487 24.78 2.77 -0.59
N ARG A 488 24.60 1.57 -0.01
CA ARG A 488 24.46 0.33 -0.78
C ARG A 488 23.24 0.35 -1.70
N TRP A 489 22.12 0.90 -1.24
CA TRP A 489 20.94 1.09 -2.08
C TRP A 489 21.18 2.05 -3.24
N HIS A 490 22.06 3.06 -3.10
CA HIS A 490 22.32 4.02 -4.17
C HIS A 490 23.52 3.68 -5.06
N ALA A 491 24.47 2.86 -4.59
CA ALA A 491 25.70 2.55 -5.33
C ALA A 491 25.37 2.11 -6.77
N GLY A 492 25.93 2.80 -7.76
CA GLY A 492 25.70 2.56 -9.18
C GLY A 492 24.24 2.63 -9.64
N LYS A 493 23.37 3.40 -8.95
CA LYS A 493 21.95 3.54 -9.27
C LYS A 493 21.46 4.97 -9.09
N SER A 494 20.55 5.38 -9.97
CA SER A 494 19.71 6.56 -9.78
C SER A 494 18.38 6.21 -9.10
N TRP A 495 17.88 7.13 -8.27
CA TRP A 495 16.56 7.03 -7.62
C TRP A 495 15.78 8.33 -7.80
N ARG A 496 14.57 8.25 -8.35
CA ARG A 496 13.60 9.36 -8.28
C ARG A 496 12.96 9.36 -6.90
N LYS A 497 13.11 10.46 -6.17
CA LYS A 497 12.54 10.63 -4.83
C LYS A 497 11.43 11.67 -4.90
N VAL A 498 10.22 11.23 -4.59
CA VAL A 498 9.01 12.05 -4.58
C VAL A 498 8.56 12.20 -3.13
N ILE A 499 8.65 13.42 -2.59
CA ILE A 499 8.27 13.71 -1.22
C ILE A 499 6.91 14.40 -1.21
N VAL A 500 6.01 13.89 -0.37
CA VAL A 500 4.62 14.34 -0.29
C VAL A 500 4.26 14.80 1.12
N CYS A 501 3.38 15.79 1.17
CA CYS A 501 2.82 16.37 2.38
C CYS A 501 1.34 16.00 2.45
N LEU A 502 1.02 14.91 3.16
CA LEU A 502 -0.34 14.40 3.29
C LEU A 502 -0.92 14.74 4.67
N GLU A 503 -2.14 15.27 4.68
CA GLU A 503 -2.89 15.50 5.92
C GLU A 503 -3.47 14.18 6.46
N GLY A 504 -3.65 14.10 7.78
CA GLY A 504 -4.32 12.98 8.44
C GLY A 504 -3.49 11.69 8.46
N ASP A 505 -4.08 10.57 8.07
CA ASP A 505 -3.41 9.26 8.01
C ASP A 505 -2.58 9.13 6.73
N ALA A 506 -1.40 9.77 6.73
CA ALA A 506 -0.52 9.83 5.56
C ALA A 506 -0.08 8.43 5.07
N HIS A 507 0.10 7.47 6.00
CA HIS A 507 0.59 6.14 5.68
C HIS A 507 -0.37 5.34 4.79
N ASN A 508 -1.67 5.35 5.13
CA ASN A 508 -2.70 4.71 4.30
C ASN A 508 -3.19 5.62 3.16
N SER A 509 -2.89 6.92 3.26
CA SER A 509 -3.29 7.85 2.21
C SER A 509 -2.39 7.81 0.99
N ILE A 510 -1.09 7.60 1.17
CA ILE A 510 -0.13 7.57 0.05
C ILE A 510 -0.46 6.50 -1.02
N ASN A 511 -1.11 5.39 -0.65
CA ASN A 511 -1.59 4.36 -1.58
C ASN A 511 -3.12 4.40 -1.81
N VAL A 512 -3.82 5.36 -1.23
CA VAL A 512 -5.29 5.53 -1.31
C VAL A 512 -6.02 4.25 -0.89
N ARG A 513 -5.79 3.83 0.36
CA ARG A 513 -6.39 2.61 0.92
C ARG A 513 -7.92 2.57 0.74
N ARG A 514 -8.60 3.70 0.96
CA ARG A 514 -10.02 3.89 0.64
C ARG A 514 -10.21 5.12 -0.21
N ARG A 515 -10.89 4.95 -1.34
CA ARG A 515 -11.07 5.96 -2.38
C ARG A 515 -11.28 7.37 -1.82
N TYR A 516 -12.27 7.58 -0.97
CA TYR A 516 -12.58 8.94 -0.49
C TYR A 516 -12.00 9.30 0.87
N SER A 517 -11.91 8.36 1.82
CA SER A 517 -11.28 8.64 3.13
C SER A 517 -9.79 8.96 3.00
N ASN A 518 -9.14 8.44 1.95
CA ASN A 518 -7.73 8.63 1.65
C ASN A 518 -7.51 9.48 0.39
N SER A 519 -8.46 10.37 0.08
CA SER A 519 -8.43 11.17 -1.16
C SER A 519 -7.25 12.14 -1.26
N CYS A 520 -6.62 12.52 -0.14
CA CYS A 520 -5.39 13.31 -0.16
C CYS A 520 -4.24 12.62 -0.93
N GLY A 521 -4.29 11.29 -1.09
CA GLY A 521 -3.33 10.54 -1.89
C GLY A 521 -3.62 10.49 -3.39
N TRP A 522 -4.75 11.01 -3.88
CA TRP A 522 -5.10 10.92 -5.31
C TRP A 522 -4.07 11.57 -6.21
N ALA A 523 -3.51 12.71 -5.80
CA ALA A 523 -2.44 13.39 -6.52
C ALA A 523 -1.16 12.52 -6.59
N VAL A 524 -0.87 11.74 -5.55
CA VAL A 524 0.28 10.82 -5.53
C VAL A 524 0.11 9.72 -6.58
N ILE A 525 -1.07 9.08 -6.62
CA ILE A 525 -1.36 8.02 -7.59
C ILE A 525 -1.42 8.58 -9.01
N SER A 526 -2.01 9.76 -9.20
CA SER A 526 -2.05 10.45 -10.49
C SER A 526 -0.65 10.77 -10.99
N HIS A 527 0.22 11.30 -10.11
CA HIS A 527 1.61 11.58 -10.41
C HIS A 527 2.37 10.30 -10.83
N MET A 528 2.17 9.21 -10.08
CA MET A 528 2.78 7.91 -10.39
C MET A 528 2.36 7.39 -11.76
N ILE A 529 1.07 7.39 -12.07
CA ILE A 529 0.57 6.88 -13.34
C ILE A 529 1.08 7.71 -14.51
N LEU A 530 0.99 9.04 -14.38
CA LEU A 530 1.43 9.97 -15.41
C LEU A 530 2.91 9.77 -15.75
N ASN A 531 3.78 9.65 -14.75
CA ASN A 531 5.23 9.61 -14.93
C ASN A 531 5.82 8.23 -15.24
N HIS A 532 5.08 7.15 -14.99
CA HIS A 532 5.59 5.78 -15.15
C HIS A 532 4.89 4.95 -16.23
N PHE A 533 3.69 5.34 -16.65
CA PHE A 533 2.87 4.56 -17.58
C PHE A 533 2.33 5.38 -18.76
N ILE A 534 1.94 6.65 -18.59
CA ILE A 534 1.37 7.47 -19.69
C ILE A 534 2.46 8.28 -20.42
N LYS A 535 3.21 9.09 -19.69
CA LYS A 535 4.32 9.91 -20.20
C LYS A 535 5.58 9.53 -19.44
N PRO A 536 6.11 8.32 -19.67
CA PRO A 536 7.33 7.91 -19.00
C PRO A 536 8.43 8.91 -19.34
N GLN A 537 8.89 9.64 -18.32
CA GLN A 537 10.06 10.50 -18.49
C GLN A 537 11.23 9.62 -18.94
N LYS A 538 11.94 10.05 -19.98
CA LYS A 538 13.19 9.39 -20.38
C LYS A 538 14.12 9.45 -19.17
N CYS A 539 14.69 8.30 -18.83
CA CYS A 539 15.72 8.24 -17.81
C CYS A 539 16.97 8.95 -18.31
N ASP A 540 17.43 9.97 -17.58
CA ASP A 540 18.79 10.50 -17.68
C ASP A 540 19.78 9.51 -17.05
N VAL A 541 19.76 8.26 -17.52
CA VAL A 541 20.79 7.28 -17.20
C VAL A 541 21.76 7.32 -18.37
N PRO A 542 23.01 7.75 -18.17
CA PRO A 542 24.04 7.60 -19.19
C PRO A 542 24.12 6.11 -19.59
N GLU A 543 24.19 5.81 -20.88
CA GLU A 543 24.36 4.44 -21.42
C GLU A 543 25.61 3.69 -20.88
N ALA A 544 26.43 4.35 -20.06
CA ALA A 544 27.69 3.86 -19.51
C ALA A 544 27.56 2.90 -18.30
N ASP A 545 26.37 2.75 -17.68
CA ASP A 545 26.23 1.96 -16.44
C ASP A 545 25.85 0.48 -16.66
N ILE A 546 25.94 -0.03 -17.90
CA ILE A 546 25.90 -1.47 -18.17
C ILE A 546 27.26 -2.06 -17.79
N VAL A 547 27.50 -2.26 -16.49
CA VAL A 547 28.62 -3.08 -16.04
C VAL A 547 28.40 -4.49 -16.59
N SER A 548 29.45 -4.98 -17.24
CA SER A 548 29.55 -6.27 -17.93
C SER A 548 28.88 -7.41 -17.17
N GLN A 549 28.20 -8.28 -17.93
CA GLN A 549 27.75 -9.61 -17.52
C GLN A 549 28.72 -10.28 -16.54
N PRO A 550 28.26 -11.04 -15.52
CA PRO A 550 29.16 -11.99 -14.92
C PRO A 550 29.63 -12.91 -16.05
N ALA A 551 30.95 -12.96 -16.24
CA ALA A 551 31.61 -13.75 -17.27
C ALA A 551 30.94 -15.13 -17.39
N SER A 552 30.72 -15.56 -18.63
CA SER A 552 30.35 -16.93 -18.99
C SER A 552 31.07 -17.91 -18.06
N ARG A 553 30.34 -18.51 -17.13
CA ARG A 553 30.82 -19.65 -16.36
C ARG A 553 30.18 -20.87 -16.98
N ASP A 554 31.03 -21.68 -17.59
CA ASP A 554 30.69 -22.93 -18.25
C ASP A 554 29.75 -23.78 -17.39
N GLU A 555 28.73 -24.31 -18.06
CA GLU A 555 27.84 -25.35 -17.55
C GLU A 555 28.64 -26.64 -17.33
N ALA A 556 29.17 -26.84 -16.12
CA ALA A 556 29.42 -28.15 -15.53
C ALA A 556 29.80 -27.99 -14.05
N ASP A 557 29.02 -28.61 -13.16
CA ASP A 557 29.40 -28.96 -11.79
C ASP A 557 29.80 -27.82 -10.82
N MET A 558 28.89 -26.88 -10.55
CA MET A 558 29.01 -25.98 -9.39
C MET A 558 28.01 -26.34 -8.28
N GLU A 559 28.51 -26.71 -7.10
CA GLU A 559 27.72 -26.75 -5.86
C GLU A 559 26.90 -25.44 -5.70
N PRO A 560 25.68 -25.48 -5.14
CA PRO A 560 24.87 -24.28 -4.95
C PRO A 560 25.65 -23.23 -4.17
N ASN A 561 25.90 -22.09 -4.84
CA ASN A 561 26.75 -20.98 -4.43
C ASN A 561 26.55 -20.60 -2.94
N LYS A 562 27.55 -20.90 -2.09
CA LYS A 562 27.55 -20.60 -0.64
C LYS A 562 27.22 -19.13 -0.33
N THR A 563 27.53 -18.22 -1.26
CA THR A 563 27.33 -16.77 -1.15
C THR A 563 25.86 -16.35 -1.00
N TYR A 564 24.93 -17.06 -1.64
CA TYR A 564 23.50 -16.74 -1.62
C TYR A 564 22.65 -17.76 -0.85
N ALA A 565 23.30 -18.64 -0.08
CA ALA A 565 22.61 -19.66 0.73
C ALA A 565 21.56 -19.06 1.68
N TRP A 566 21.71 -17.80 2.10
CA TRP A 566 20.74 -17.10 2.94
C TRP A 566 19.37 -16.91 2.28
N LEU A 567 19.30 -16.82 0.94
CA LEU A 567 18.04 -16.74 0.19
C LEU A 567 17.30 -18.08 0.20
N LEU A 568 18.04 -19.19 0.16
CA LEU A 568 17.52 -20.54 -0.06
C LEU A 568 17.34 -21.35 1.22
N LYS A 569 18.02 -20.98 2.31
CA LYS A 569 17.92 -21.68 3.59
C LYS A 569 16.52 -21.57 4.16
N GLU A 570 15.89 -22.67 4.57
CA GLU A 570 14.61 -22.59 5.28
C GLU A 570 14.81 -22.00 6.69
N ASP A 571 14.07 -20.95 7.01
CA ASP A 571 14.02 -20.40 8.35
C ASP A 571 12.89 -21.06 9.14
N LYS A 572 13.15 -21.46 10.39
CA LYS A 572 12.09 -22.00 11.27
C LYS A 572 11.04 -20.91 11.52
N GLU A 573 9.80 -21.13 11.07
CA GLU A 573 8.69 -20.17 11.23
C GLU A 573 8.49 -19.78 12.70
N LYS A 574 8.66 -18.49 13.02
CA LYS A 574 8.22 -17.92 14.30
C LYS A 574 6.83 -17.31 14.13
N GLY A 575 5.78 -18.11 14.26
CA GLY A 575 4.40 -17.61 14.21
C GLY A 575 4.12 -16.55 15.28
N GLY A 576 3.63 -15.38 14.86
CA GLY A 576 3.36 -14.23 15.73
C GLY A 576 2.19 -14.43 16.69
N LEU A 577 2.11 -13.62 17.76
CA LEU A 577 1.03 -13.72 18.75
C LEU A 577 -0.36 -13.47 18.15
N ILE A 578 -0.48 -12.65 17.10
CA ILE A 578 -1.78 -12.41 16.42
C ILE A 578 -2.29 -13.71 15.80
N ARG A 579 -1.45 -14.44 15.04
CA ARG A 579 -1.82 -15.74 14.47
C ARG A 579 -2.12 -16.78 15.55
N ARG A 580 -1.37 -16.79 16.67
CA ARG A 580 -1.65 -17.68 17.80
C ARG A 580 -2.99 -17.37 18.48
N ALA A 581 -3.30 -16.09 18.67
CA ALA A 581 -4.58 -15.64 19.22
C ALA A 581 -5.74 -15.98 18.28
N THR A 582 -5.60 -15.71 16.97
CA THR A 582 -6.59 -16.10 15.96
C THR A 582 -6.79 -17.62 15.94
N ASN A 583 -5.71 -18.41 15.94
CA ASN A 583 -5.78 -19.88 15.98
C ASN A 583 -6.39 -20.43 17.27
N ALA A 584 -6.13 -19.81 18.42
CA ALA A 584 -6.74 -20.19 19.70
C ALA A 584 -8.23 -19.81 19.77
N LEU A 585 -8.64 -18.76 19.05
CA LEU A 585 -10.03 -18.32 18.96
C LEU A 585 -10.82 -19.05 17.86
N ASN A 586 -10.14 -19.70 16.89
CA ASN A 586 -10.79 -20.44 15.80
C ASN A 586 -11.78 -21.53 16.26
N PRO A 587 -11.50 -22.37 17.27
CA PRO A 587 -12.46 -23.35 17.77
C PRO A 587 -13.68 -22.71 18.44
N ILE A 588 -13.49 -21.54 19.06
CA ILE A 588 -14.54 -20.79 19.77
C ILE A 588 -15.42 -20.03 18.77
N ALA A 589 -14.82 -19.43 17.74
CA ALA A 589 -15.52 -18.74 16.66
C ALA A 589 -16.30 -19.68 15.74
N ARG A 590 -15.92 -20.97 15.62
CA ARG A 590 -16.73 -21.99 14.93
C ARG A 590 -17.94 -22.47 15.75
N ARG A 591 -17.94 -22.24 17.07
CA ARG A 591 -19.05 -22.62 17.99
C ARG A 591 -20.04 -21.47 18.26
N LEU A 592 -19.76 -20.25 17.77
CA LEU A 592 -20.54 -19.02 17.95
C LEU A 592 -21.03 -18.47 16.62
#